data_AF-A0A662UQ80-F1
#
_entry.id   AF-A0A662UQ80-F1
#
_cell.length_a   1.000
_cell.length_b   1.000
_cell.length_c   1.000
_cell.angle_alpha   90.00
_cell.angle_beta   90.00
_cell.angle_gamma   90.00
#
_symmetry.space_group_name_H-M   'P 1'
#
loop_
_entity.id
_entity.type
_entity.pdbx_description
1 polymer ?
#
loop_
_entity_poly.entity_id
_entity_poly.type
_entity_poly.pdbx_seq_one_letter_code
_entity_poly.pdbx_strand_id
1 'polypeptide(L)'
;MALEKRVPKRKTLTIDRSTADVIKEIANRHGLTISTYMKKLIDRVLKLEELGIFAPAALDELYVLYTLSQFKFVPIPIDFLDKGIDPARARSLGMRIGTVLKELGTDIEMVVEVLCKLYGVAISSGDKLIIVPTAENVKSLAELVKGIAAGGGLEVEESGGVFAIRVRKGVEKQVV
;
A
#
# COMPACT_ATOMS: atom_id res chain seq x y z
N MET A 1 34.62 -13.69 12.36
CA MET A 1 34.81 -12.91 11.11
C MET A 1 34.01 -11.64 11.23
N ALA A 2 34.67 -10.48 11.26
CA ALA A 2 34.02 -9.18 11.39
C ALA A 2 33.29 -8.81 10.09
N LEU A 3 32.00 -8.48 10.18
CA LEU A 3 31.25 -7.84 9.10
C LEU A 3 31.78 -6.42 8.93
N GLU A 4 32.60 -6.18 7.91
CA GLU A 4 32.96 -4.83 7.49
C GLU A 4 31.67 -4.04 7.21
N LYS A 5 31.40 -3.00 8.02
CA LYS A 5 30.43 -1.96 7.67
C LYS A 5 30.94 -1.28 6.39
N ARG A 6 30.44 -1.72 5.23
CA ARG A 6 30.67 -1.03 3.95
C ARG A 6 30.16 0.40 4.09
N VAL A 7 31.08 1.35 4.19
CA VAL A 7 30.76 2.77 4.13
C VAL A 7 30.09 3.02 2.77
N PRO A 8 28.87 3.57 2.72
CA PRO A 8 28.18 3.78 1.46
C PRO A 8 29.01 4.73 0.59
N LYS A 9 29.52 4.22 -0.53
CA LYS A 9 30.23 5.02 -1.54
C LYS A 9 29.25 6.03 -2.13
N ARG A 10 29.39 7.30 -1.76
CA ARG A 10 28.63 8.39 -2.37
C ARG A 10 29.05 8.51 -3.84
N LYS A 11 28.05 8.57 -4.73
CA LYS A 11 28.25 8.87 -6.15
C LYS A 11 27.42 10.10 -6.50
N THR A 12 27.98 10.96 -7.34
CA THR A 12 27.28 12.13 -7.88
C THR A 12 26.47 11.70 -9.10
N LEU A 13 25.20 12.09 -9.14
CA LEU A 13 24.32 11.93 -10.29
C LEU A 13 24.09 13.32 -10.89
N THR A 14 24.28 13.44 -12.20
CA THR A 14 24.00 14.69 -12.92
C THR A 14 22.54 14.68 -13.37
N ILE A 15 21.79 15.68 -12.94
CA ILE A 15 20.41 15.92 -13.34
C ILE A 15 20.25 17.37 -13.76
N ASP A 16 19.30 17.64 -14.65
CA ASP A 16 18.99 19.01 -15.04
C ASP A 16 18.52 19.83 -13.84
N ARG A 17 18.91 21.12 -13.80
CA ARG A 17 18.61 22.00 -12.68
C ARG A 17 17.11 22.17 -12.46
N SER A 18 16.33 22.33 -13.54
CA SER A 18 14.88 22.49 -13.44
C SER A 18 14.22 21.24 -12.81
N THR A 19 14.71 20.06 -13.18
CA THR A 19 14.23 18.79 -12.63
C THR A 19 14.62 18.63 -11.17
N ALA A 20 15.85 19.03 -10.80
CA ALA A 20 16.31 19.00 -9.42
C ALA A 20 15.46 19.89 -8.49
N ASP A 21 15.09 21.08 -8.97
CA ASP A 21 14.27 22.03 -8.21
C ASP A 21 12.86 21.47 -7.96
N VAL A 22 12.23 20.86 -8.98
CA VAL A 22 10.92 20.19 -8.84
C VAL A 22 10.99 19.03 -7.84
N ILE A 23 12.01 18.17 -7.94
CA ILE A 23 12.19 17.04 -7.01
C ILE A 23 12.39 17.55 -5.59
N LYS A 24 13.15 18.64 -5.42
CA LYS A 24 13.39 19.25 -4.10
C LYS A 24 12.08 19.76 -3.48
N GLU A 25 11.23 20.40 -4.27
CA GLU A 25 9.92 20.87 -3.80
C GLU A 25 9.01 19.70 -3.40
N ILE A 26 8.96 18.64 -4.21
CA ILE A 26 8.22 17.41 -3.87
C ILE A 26 8.74 16.81 -2.57
N ALA A 27 10.06 16.65 -2.42
CA ALA A 27 10.66 16.09 -1.21
C ALA A 27 10.30 16.91 0.04
N ASN A 28 10.37 18.25 -0.07
CA ASN A 28 10.04 19.16 1.03
C ASN A 28 8.56 19.08 1.45
N ARG A 29 7.62 18.93 0.50
CA ARG A 29 6.20 18.72 0.82
C ARG A 29 5.94 17.48 1.69
N HIS A 30 6.84 16.50 1.62
CA HIS A 30 6.80 15.28 2.45
C HIS A 30 7.78 15.32 3.64
N GLY A 31 8.38 16.47 3.96
CA GLY A 31 9.34 16.60 5.06
C GLY A 31 10.66 15.84 4.85
N LEU A 32 11.02 15.54 3.60
CA LEU A 32 12.22 14.78 3.24
C LEU A 32 13.25 15.67 2.54
N THR A 33 14.53 15.30 2.67
CA THR A 33 15.59 15.87 1.83
C THR A 33 15.58 15.23 0.44
N ILE A 34 16.08 15.95 -0.57
CA ILE A 34 16.21 15.43 -1.94
C ILE A 34 16.94 14.08 -1.98
N SER A 35 18.05 13.94 -1.24
CA SER A 35 18.83 12.70 -1.21
C SER A 35 18.04 11.53 -0.62
N THR A 36 17.27 11.76 0.44
CA THR A 36 16.44 10.73 1.06
C THR A 36 15.28 10.33 0.16
N TYR A 37 14.64 11.31 -0.49
CA TYR A 37 13.57 11.06 -1.45
C TYR A 37 14.06 10.24 -2.65
N MET A 38 15.18 10.66 -3.27
CA MET A 38 15.77 9.95 -4.40
C MET A 38 16.21 8.54 -4.03
N LYS A 39 16.82 8.36 -2.86
CA LYS A 39 17.18 7.02 -2.37
C LYS A 39 15.94 6.13 -2.26
N LYS A 40 14.86 6.62 -1.60
CA LYS A 40 13.60 5.87 -1.50
C LYS A 40 13.03 5.52 -2.88
N LEU A 41 13.04 6.47 -3.83
CA LEU A 41 12.53 6.25 -5.18
C LEU A 41 13.33 5.15 -5.90
N ILE A 42 14.65 5.23 -5.88
CA ILE A 42 15.54 4.23 -6.48
C ILE A 42 15.35 2.87 -5.81
N ASP A 43 15.29 2.82 -4.47
CA ASP A 43 15.07 1.56 -3.73
C ASP A 43 13.74 0.91 -4.13
N ARG A 44 12.69 1.69 -4.44
CA ARG A 44 11.39 1.17 -4.91
C ARG A 44 11.45 0.71 -6.37
N VAL A 45 12.12 1.45 -7.23
CA VAL A 45 12.37 1.05 -8.63
C VAL A 45 13.12 -0.27 -8.68
N LEU A 46 14.19 -0.41 -7.90
CA LEU A 46 14.99 -1.65 -7.86
C LEU A 46 14.15 -2.85 -7.43
N LYS A 47 13.26 -2.70 -6.44
CA LYS A 47 12.36 -3.78 -6.02
C LYS A 47 11.41 -4.23 -7.12
N LEU A 48 10.93 -3.33 -7.97
CA LEU A 48 10.08 -3.69 -9.11
C LEU A 48 10.89 -4.46 -10.16
N GLU A 49 12.09 -3.96 -10.48
CA GLU A 49 12.98 -4.60 -11.46
C GLU A 49 13.46 -5.99 -10.98
N GLU A 50 13.69 -6.18 -9.68
CA GLU A 50 14.02 -7.49 -9.08
C GLU A 50 12.90 -8.52 -9.26
N LEU A 51 11.65 -8.07 -9.39
CA LEU A 51 10.49 -8.91 -9.70
C LEU A 51 10.29 -9.13 -11.21
N GLY A 52 11.19 -8.62 -12.06
CA GLY A 52 11.08 -8.67 -13.51
C GLY A 52 10.07 -7.67 -14.08
N ILE A 53 9.64 -6.69 -13.29
CA ILE A 53 8.67 -5.66 -13.69
C ILE A 53 9.43 -4.39 -14.07
N PHE A 54 9.28 -3.96 -15.32
CA PHE A 54 9.86 -2.70 -15.79
C PHE A 54 9.23 -1.52 -15.04
N ALA A 55 10.01 -0.85 -14.19
CA ALA A 55 9.48 0.10 -13.22
C ALA A 55 8.77 1.31 -13.85
N PRO A 56 9.24 1.91 -14.97
CA PRO A 56 8.50 2.98 -15.63
C PRO A 56 7.11 2.56 -16.09
N ALA A 57 6.97 1.38 -16.71
CA ALA A 57 5.66 0.87 -17.13
C ALA A 57 4.73 0.62 -15.94
N ALA A 58 5.25 0.08 -14.83
CA ALA A 58 4.48 -0.11 -13.62
C ALA A 58 3.99 1.21 -13.00
N LEU A 59 4.80 2.27 -13.08
CA LEU A 59 4.40 3.61 -12.63
C LEU A 59 3.31 4.21 -13.53
N ASP A 60 3.39 4.00 -14.85
CA ASP A 60 2.36 4.44 -15.80
C ASP A 60 1.02 3.71 -15.55
N GLU A 61 1.06 2.39 -15.35
CA GLU A 61 -0.13 1.60 -14.98
C GLU A 61 -0.74 2.08 -13.67
N LEU A 62 0.11 2.31 -12.65
CA LEU A 62 -0.33 2.79 -11.36
C LEU A 62 -0.94 4.20 -11.44
N TYR A 63 -0.38 5.08 -12.29
CA TYR A 63 -0.95 6.40 -12.56
C TYR A 63 -2.37 6.28 -13.11
N VAL A 64 -2.60 5.42 -14.11
CA VAL A 64 -3.94 5.16 -14.67
C VAL A 64 -4.90 4.67 -13.58
N LEU A 65 -4.47 3.71 -12.76
CA LEU A 65 -5.28 3.19 -11.65
C LEU A 65 -5.64 4.28 -10.64
N TYR A 66 -4.71 5.16 -10.28
CA TYR A 66 -4.99 6.29 -9.39
C TYR A 66 -5.97 7.28 -10.00
N THR A 67 -5.84 7.60 -11.29
CA THR A 67 -6.79 8.47 -11.99
C THR A 67 -8.18 7.86 -12.01
N LEU A 68 -8.29 6.57 -12.33
CA LEU A 68 -9.57 5.85 -12.32
C LEU A 68 -10.19 5.78 -10.91
N SER A 69 -9.37 5.64 -9.87
CA SER A 69 -9.84 5.59 -8.48
C SER A 69 -10.57 6.87 -8.05
N GLN A 70 -10.27 8.02 -8.65
CA GLN A 70 -11.00 9.28 -8.41
C GLN A 70 -12.47 9.20 -8.84
N PHE A 71 -12.78 8.32 -9.80
CA PHE A 71 -14.14 8.05 -10.28
C PHE A 71 -14.76 6.82 -9.60
N LYS A 72 -14.21 6.38 -8.45
CA LYS A 72 -14.61 5.16 -7.72
C LYS A 72 -14.45 3.86 -8.51
N PHE A 73 -13.56 3.84 -9.51
CA PHE A 73 -13.15 2.60 -10.16
C PHE A 73 -12.10 1.92 -9.29
N VAL A 74 -12.37 0.67 -8.94
CA VAL A 74 -11.50 -0.09 -8.05
C VAL A 74 -11.23 -1.47 -8.64
N PRO A 75 -10.01 -2.01 -8.51
CA PRO A 75 -9.75 -3.38 -8.92
C PRO A 75 -10.55 -4.32 -8.01
N ILE A 76 -11.31 -5.23 -8.59
CA ILE A 76 -12.02 -6.28 -7.85
C ILE A 76 -11.55 -7.65 -8.35
N PRO A 77 -11.48 -8.67 -7.47
CA PRO A 77 -11.25 -10.04 -7.92
C PRO A 77 -12.29 -10.44 -8.97
N ILE A 78 -11.89 -11.14 -10.04
CA ILE A 78 -12.81 -11.55 -11.12
C ILE A 78 -13.94 -12.42 -10.56
N ASP A 79 -13.68 -13.20 -9.51
CA ASP A 79 -14.67 -13.99 -8.76
C ASP A 79 -15.87 -13.16 -8.26
N PHE A 80 -15.76 -11.83 -8.24
CA PHE A 80 -16.80 -10.93 -7.79
C PHE A 80 -17.84 -10.61 -8.88
N LEU A 81 -17.56 -10.91 -10.15
CA LEU A 81 -18.42 -10.56 -11.28
C LEU A 81 -19.64 -11.48 -11.46
N ASP A 82 -19.56 -12.74 -11.02
CA ASP A 82 -20.52 -13.77 -11.45
C ASP A 82 -21.85 -13.80 -10.68
N LYS A 83 -21.88 -13.49 -9.38
CA LYS A 83 -23.08 -13.76 -8.54
C LYS A 83 -23.49 -12.68 -7.55
N GLY A 84 -22.83 -11.53 -7.56
CA GLY A 84 -22.89 -10.62 -6.42
C GLY A 84 -22.22 -11.26 -5.20
N ILE A 85 -21.49 -10.45 -4.45
CA ILE A 85 -20.56 -11.01 -3.48
C ILE A 85 -21.25 -11.06 -2.13
N ASP A 86 -21.56 -12.26 -1.67
CA ASP A 86 -21.87 -12.49 -0.27
C ASP A 86 -20.65 -12.11 0.60
N PRO A 87 -20.80 -11.23 1.61
CA PRO A 87 -19.73 -10.83 2.50
C PRO A 87 -18.91 -12.00 3.08
N ALA A 88 -19.54 -13.14 3.38
CA ALA A 88 -18.81 -14.31 3.91
C ALA A 88 -17.84 -14.93 2.87
N ARG A 89 -18.24 -14.98 1.60
CA ARG A 89 -17.37 -15.44 0.50
C ARG A 89 -16.21 -14.49 0.27
N ALA A 90 -16.46 -13.17 0.32
CA ALA A 90 -15.39 -12.18 0.22
C ALA A 90 -14.33 -12.38 1.31
N ARG A 91 -14.76 -12.61 2.56
CA ARG A 91 -13.84 -12.88 3.67
C ARG A 91 -13.01 -14.13 3.47
N SER A 92 -13.62 -15.23 3.01
CA SER A 92 -12.92 -16.48 2.72
C SER A 92 -11.89 -16.32 1.59
N LEU A 93 -12.26 -15.65 0.50
CA LEU A 93 -11.34 -15.33 -0.59
C LEU A 93 -10.18 -14.46 -0.09
N GLY A 94 -10.51 -13.43 0.70
CA GLY A 94 -9.52 -12.55 1.30
C GLY A 94 -8.52 -13.31 2.15
N MET A 95 -8.97 -14.25 2.99
CA MET A 95 -8.07 -15.07 3.81
C MET A 95 -7.09 -15.87 2.95
N ARG A 96 -7.57 -16.50 1.87
CA ARG A 96 -6.70 -17.25 0.93
C ARG A 96 -5.66 -16.33 0.29
N ILE A 97 -6.08 -15.15 -0.18
CA ILE A 97 -5.18 -14.15 -0.77
C ILE A 97 -4.14 -13.71 0.27
N GLY A 98 -4.56 -13.37 1.49
CA GLY A 98 -3.68 -12.93 2.56
C GLY A 98 -2.62 -13.97 2.92
N THR A 99 -2.99 -15.25 2.99
CA THR A 99 -2.04 -16.34 3.23
C THR A 99 -1.01 -16.45 2.12
N VAL A 100 -1.44 -16.42 0.85
CA VAL A 100 -0.53 -16.47 -0.31
C VAL A 100 0.41 -15.25 -0.33
N LEU A 101 -0.11 -14.04 -0.09
CA LEU A 101 0.71 -12.83 -0.06
C LEU A 101 1.79 -12.89 1.04
N LYS A 102 1.46 -13.48 2.19
CA LYS A 102 2.40 -13.68 3.29
C LYS A 102 3.50 -14.67 2.90
N GLU A 103 3.14 -15.76 2.24
CA GLU A 103 4.10 -16.75 1.73
C GLU A 103 5.04 -16.14 0.66
N LEU A 104 4.53 -15.20 -0.13
CA LEU A 104 5.32 -14.43 -1.10
C LEU A 104 6.19 -13.33 -0.47
N GLY A 105 6.14 -13.15 0.86
CA GLY A 105 6.91 -12.12 1.56
C GLY A 105 6.42 -10.70 1.28
N THR A 106 5.17 -10.55 0.84
CA THR A 106 4.57 -9.23 0.58
C THR A 106 4.31 -8.51 1.90
N ASP A 107 4.50 -7.19 1.91
CA ASP A 107 4.11 -6.33 3.02
C ASP A 107 2.57 -6.24 3.10
N ILE A 108 1.98 -7.11 3.92
CA ILE A 108 0.52 -7.22 4.10
C ILE A 108 -0.08 -5.90 4.60
N GLU A 109 0.63 -5.19 5.46
CA GLU A 109 0.20 -3.89 5.99
C GLU A 109 0.07 -2.86 4.86
N MET A 110 1.08 -2.78 3.98
CA MET A 110 1.00 -1.94 2.79
C MET A 110 -0.14 -2.34 1.85
N VAL A 111 -0.37 -3.65 1.64
CA VAL A 111 -1.48 -4.14 0.79
C VAL A 111 -2.83 -3.70 1.36
N VAL A 112 -3.05 -3.93 2.65
CA VAL A 112 -4.30 -3.56 3.34
C VAL A 112 -4.52 -2.05 3.29
N GLU A 113 -3.49 -1.24 3.50
CA GLU A 113 -3.57 0.21 3.36
C GLU A 113 -3.99 0.66 1.96
N VAL A 114 -3.36 0.11 0.93
CA VAL A 114 -3.66 0.46 -0.47
C VAL A 114 -5.09 0.08 -0.82
N LEU A 115 -5.54 -1.12 -0.48
CA LEU A 115 -6.91 -1.58 -0.75
C LEU A 115 -7.95 -0.78 0.02
N CYS A 116 -7.69 -0.46 1.29
CA CYS A 116 -8.55 0.42 2.10
C CYS A 116 -8.74 1.79 1.45
N LYS A 117 -7.66 2.39 0.93
CA LYS A 117 -7.68 3.68 0.24
C LYS A 117 -8.44 3.59 -1.09
N LEU A 118 -8.16 2.57 -1.90
CA LEU A 118 -8.82 2.36 -3.19
C LEU A 118 -10.33 2.15 -3.02
N TYR A 119 -10.74 1.30 -2.08
CA TYR A 119 -12.16 0.99 -1.85
C TYR A 119 -12.90 2.07 -1.06
N GLY A 120 -12.20 3.04 -0.46
CA GLY A 120 -12.80 4.07 0.39
C GLY A 120 -13.50 3.51 1.63
N VAL A 121 -13.03 2.36 2.15
CA VAL A 121 -13.68 1.62 3.25
C VAL A 121 -13.07 1.90 4.62
N ALA A 122 -12.01 2.72 4.68
CA ALA A 122 -11.29 2.98 5.92
C ALA A 122 -11.20 4.46 6.29
N ILE A 123 -11.20 4.71 7.59
CA ILE A 123 -10.78 5.95 8.22
C ILE A 123 -9.45 5.64 8.92
N SER A 124 -8.37 6.32 8.52
CA SER A 124 -7.09 6.21 9.21
C SER A 124 -7.15 6.98 10.53
N SER A 125 -6.88 6.32 11.66
CA SER A 125 -6.81 6.94 12.98
C SER A 125 -5.55 6.48 13.71
N GLY A 126 -4.50 7.31 13.71
CA GLY A 126 -3.27 7.04 14.44
C GLY A 126 -2.49 5.82 13.94
N ASP A 127 -2.41 4.77 14.75
CA ASP A 127 -1.77 3.46 14.51
C ASP A 127 -2.77 2.36 14.10
N LYS A 128 -4.02 2.76 13.82
CA LYS A 128 -5.11 1.84 13.49
C LYS A 128 -5.78 2.25 12.18
N LEU A 129 -6.03 1.26 11.33
CA LEU A 129 -6.98 1.38 10.23
C LEU A 129 -8.35 0.96 10.75
N ILE A 130 -9.28 1.90 10.76
CA ILE A 130 -10.67 1.64 11.15
C ILE A 130 -11.46 1.44 9.87
N ILE A 131 -11.86 0.20 9.58
CA ILE A 131 -12.73 -0.10 8.45
C ILE A 131 -14.17 0.11 8.91
N VAL A 132 -14.85 1.09 8.31
CA VAL A 132 -16.26 1.40 8.54
C VAL A 132 -16.99 1.20 7.22
N PRO A 133 -17.69 0.07 7.03
CA PRO A 133 -18.50 -0.12 5.84
C PRO A 133 -19.75 0.77 5.92
N THR A 134 -19.62 2.03 5.50
CA THR A 134 -20.71 3.03 5.56
C THR A 134 -21.77 2.86 4.48
N ALA A 135 -21.49 2.09 3.43
CA ALA A 135 -22.43 1.85 2.34
C ALA A 135 -22.52 0.34 1.98
N GLU A 136 -23.71 -0.15 1.63
CA GLU A 136 -23.94 -1.57 1.34
C GLU A 136 -23.10 -2.07 0.16
N ASN A 137 -22.87 -1.22 -0.85
CA ASN A 137 -22.11 -1.55 -2.05
C ASN A 137 -20.61 -1.81 -1.79
N VAL A 138 -20.08 -1.46 -0.62
CA VAL A 138 -18.67 -1.68 -0.25
C VAL A 138 -18.48 -2.72 0.86
N LYS A 139 -19.57 -3.30 1.38
CA LYS A 139 -19.53 -4.27 2.49
C LYS A 139 -18.70 -5.51 2.15
N SER A 140 -18.85 -6.03 0.93
CA SER A 140 -18.10 -7.21 0.49
C SER A 140 -16.62 -6.88 0.22
N LEU A 141 -16.31 -5.67 -0.23
CA LEU A 141 -14.92 -5.21 -0.35
C LEU A 141 -14.26 -5.03 1.02
N ALA A 142 -15.01 -4.53 2.01
CA ALA A 142 -14.53 -4.45 3.39
C ALA A 142 -14.25 -5.84 3.97
N GLU A 143 -15.13 -6.83 3.77
CA GLU A 143 -14.89 -8.22 4.18
C GLU A 143 -13.69 -8.86 3.46
N LEU A 144 -13.48 -8.54 2.18
CA LEU A 144 -12.29 -8.98 1.45
C LEU A 144 -11.01 -8.48 2.12
N VAL A 145 -10.94 -7.17 2.41
CA VAL A 145 -9.76 -6.58 3.06
C VAL A 145 -9.53 -7.16 4.44
N LYS A 146 -10.60 -7.41 5.23
CA LYS A 146 -10.50 -8.09 6.52
C LYS A 146 -9.94 -9.50 6.38
N GLY A 147 -10.42 -10.25 5.39
CA GLY A 147 -9.92 -11.57 5.05
C GLY A 147 -8.42 -11.52 4.76
N ILE A 148 -7.97 -10.57 3.92
CA ILE A 148 -6.54 -10.39 3.57
C ILE A 148 -5.71 -10.10 4.82
N ALA A 149 -6.16 -9.17 5.66
CA ALA A 149 -5.47 -8.82 6.91
C ALA A 149 -5.32 -10.03 7.83
N ALA A 150 -6.42 -10.76 8.09
CA ALA A 150 -6.42 -11.94 8.95
C ALA A 150 -5.56 -13.08 8.37
N GLY A 151 -5.70 -13.38 7.07
CA GLY A 151 -4.93 -14.41 6.38
C GLY A 151 -3.43 -14.10 6.31
N GLY A 152 -3.08 -12.81 6.23
CA GLY A 152 -1.70 -12.33 6.30
C GLY A 152 -1.12 -12.28 7.71
N GLY A 153 -1.94 -12.49 8.74
CA GLY A 153 -1.52 -12.55 10.15
C GLY A 153 -1.47 -11.21 10.88
N LEU A 154 -2.22 -10.20 10.41
CA LEU A 154 -2.41 -8.95 11.16
C LEU A 154 -3.43 -9.15 12.29
N GLU A 155 -3.26 -8.40 13.39
CA GLU A 155 -4.24 -8.36 14.48
C GLU A 155 -5.48 -7.58 14.03
N VAL A 156 -6.61 -8.28 13.95
CA VAL A 156 -7.93 -7.72 13.58
C VAL A 156 -8.84 -7.78 14.80
N GLU A 157 -9.23 -6.63 15.33
CA GLU A 157 -10.21 -6.50 16.43
C GLU A 157 -11.58 -6.16 15.82
N GLU A 158 -12.62 -6.89 16.22
CA GLU A 158 -14.01 -6.65 15.79
C GLU A 158 -14.86 -6.19 16.98
N SER A 159 -15.50 -5.04 16.85
CA SER A 159 -16.41 -4.52 17.89
C SER A 159 -17.52 -3.67 17.28
N GLY A 160 -18.77 -4.11 17.41
CA GLY A 160 -19.94 -3.32 17.04
C GLY A 160 -20.05 -2.95 15.55
N GLY A 161 -19.54 -3.80 14.64
CA GLY A 161 -19.52 -3.52 13.19
C GLY A 161 -18.38 -2.60 12.75
N VAL A 162 -17.53 -2.16 13.68
CA VAL A 162 -16.28 -1.44 13.43
C VAL A 162 -15.12 -2.43 13.51
N PHE A 163 -14.21 -2.35 12.54
CA PHE A 163 -13.07 -3.26 12.43
C PHE A 163 -11.79 -2.45 12.56
N ALA A 164 -10.99 -2.76 13.57
CA ALA A 164 -9.70 -2.13 13.81
C ALA A 164 -8.59 -3.09 13.40
N ILE A 165 -7.81 -2.69 12.40
CA ILE A 165 -6.57 -3.38 12.03
C ILE A 165 -5.43 -2.59 12.64
N ARG A 166 -4.60 -3.25 13.45
CA ARG A 166 -3.40 -2.62 14.02
C ARG A 166 -2.30 -2.62 12.97
N VAL A 167 -1.75 -1.44 12.69
CA VAL A 167 -0.82 -1.18 11.58
C VAL A 167 0.46 -0.63 12.21
N ARG A 168 1.62 -1.26 11.99
CA ARG A 168 2.89 -0.78 12.54
C ARG A 168 3.37 0.41 11.73
N LYS A 169 2.81 1.60 12.03
CA LYS A 169 3.17 2.91 11.45
C LYS A 169 4.52 2.87 10.71
N GLY A 170 4.45 2.78 9.39
CA GLY A 170 5.57 3.09 8.51
C GLY A 170 5.91 4.57 8.61
N VAL A 171 6.65 4.97 9.66
CA VAL A 171 7.26 6.30 9.88
C VAL A 171 6.56 7.46 9.16
N GLU A 172 5.32 7.76 9.54
CA GLU A 172 4.84 9.15 9.57
C GLU A 172 5.08 9.65 11.00
N LYS A 173 6.31 10.10 11.25
CA LYS A 173 6.58 10.94 12.40
C LYS A 173 5.92 12.29 12.13
N GLN A 174 4.87 12.55 12.90
CA GLN A 174 4.28 13.86 13.06
C GLN A 174 5.36 14.85 13.49
N VAL A 175 5.26 16.02 12.86
CA VAL A 175 6.00 17.24 13.11
C VAL A 175 5.75 17.73 14.54
N VAL A 176 6.82 18.04 15.26
CA VAL A 176 6.91 19.21 16.15
C VAL A 176 8.11 20.01 15.69
#